data_AF-A0A3B8XGB6-F1
#
_entry.id   AF-A0A3B8XGB6-F1
#
_cell.length_a   1.000
_cell.length_b   1.000
_cell.length_c   1.000
_cell.angle_alpha   90.00
_cell.angle_beta   90.00
_cell.angle_gamma   90.00
#
_symmetry.space_group_name_H-M   'P 1'
#
loop_
_entity.id
_entity.type
_entity.pdbx_description
1 polymer ?
#
loop_
_entity_poly.entity_id
_entity_poly.type
_entity_poly.pdbx_seq_one_letter_code
_entity_poly.pdbx_strand_id
1 'polypeptide(L)'
;GNPEGDATLECTLTGPQVVAEHSCLVAITGADLDPRVNGQAAPMWTGIFLGQGDRLTFGGRRAGGRAYIAIAGGIEADRWLGSASTNLMAARGGLHGRNLKAGDQISTAREATRPAVSGHHLIERLRPQYFDHTLHAIAGPHVKRLDAQGRGLLFGATFKVSREADRMGYRLDGPRLATSGEELLSFGLTAGAVQVPHGGQPILLMADHQTAGGYPVVATVVSASMPIAAQLVPGDELDFKEVTLERCCLLYTSDAADRRG
;
A
#
# COMPACT_ATOMS: atom_id res chain seq x y z
N GLY A 1 -11.27 -4.96 15.60
CA GLY A 1 -11.83 -4.18 16.73
C GLY A 1 -12.57 -2.97 16.20
N ASN A 2 -11.84 -2.11 15.50
CA ASN A 2 -12.43 -1.01 14.73
C ASN A 2 -13.21 -1.52 13.49
N PRO A 3 -14.20 -0.76 12.98
CA PRO A 3 -14.73 -0.89 11.63
C PRO A 3 -13.62 -0.77 10.57
N GLU A 4 -13.79 -1.44 9.43
CA GLU A 4 -12.79 -1.50 8.36
C GLU A 4 -12.47 -0.13 7.74
N GLY A 5 -13.45 0.79 7.71
CA GLY A 5 -13.29 2.13 7.15
C GLY A 5 -12.67 3.19 8.08
N ASP A 6 -12.21 2.79 9.28
CA ASP A 6 -11.56 3.72 10.21
C ASP A 6 -10.15 4.12 9.72
N ALA A 7 -9.79 5.38 9.96
CA ALA A 7 -8.47 5.89 9.62
C ALA A 7 -7.36 5.24 10.46
N THR A 8 -6.22 5.02 9.79
CA THR A 8 -4.96 4.55 10.38
C THR A 8 -3.82 5.43 9.90
N LEU A 9 -2.66 5.37 10.56
CA LEU A 9 -1.45 6.04 10.10
C LEU A 9 -0.68 5.13 9.15
N GLU A 10 -0.39 5.61 7.94
CA GLU A 10 0.57 4.98 7.03
C GLU A 10 1.97 5.55 7.29
N CYS A 11 2.93 4.67 7.54
CA CYS A 11 4.33 5.00 7.78
C CYS A 11 5.18 4.43 6.64
N THR A 12 5.94 5.28 5.94
CA THR A 12 6.76 4.87 4.79
C THR A 12 8.23 4.86 5.20
N LEU A 13 8.89 3.68 5.10
CA LEU A 13 10.31 3.40 5.43
C LEU A 13 10.74 3.60 6.89
N THR A 14 10.18 4.60 7.57
CA THR A 14 10.44 4.96 8.96
C THR A 14 9.11 5.25 9.65
N GLY A 15 8.92 4.73 10.85
CA GLY A 15 7.75 5.07 11.66
C GLY A 15 7.96 6.34 12.51
N PRO A 16 6.88 6.95 13.02
CA PRO A 16 6.96 8.15 13.84
C PRO A 16 7.41 7.83 15.27
N GLN A 17 7.89 8.84 15.97
CA GLN A 17 8.01 8.81 17.43
C GLN A 17 6.78 9.47 18.04
N VAL A 18 5.94 8.68 18.70
CA VAL A 18 4.70 9.15 19.33
C VAL A 18 4.69 8.84 20.83
N VAL A 19 4.00 9.68 21.60
CA VAL A 19 3.80 9.50 23.04
C VAL A 19 2.31 9.35 23.28
N ALA A 20 1.93 8.36 24.07
CA ALA A 20 0.55 8.19 24.50
C ALA A 20 0.21 9.23 25.58
N GLU A 21 -0.53 10.28 25.23
CA GLU A 21 -1.00 11.28 26.22
C GLU A 21 -2.06 10.68 27.17
N HIS A 22 -2.78 9.67 26.69
CA HIS A 22 -3.71 8.85 27.45
C HIS A 22 -3.49 7.37 27.13
N SER A 23 -3.80 6.50 28.08
CA SER A 23 -3.70 5.06 27.87
C SER A 23 -4.57 4.61 26.70
N CYS A 24 -4.00 3.84 25.77
CA CYS A 24 -4.69 3.41 24.56
C CYS A 24 -4.22 2.02 24.10
N LEU A 25 -4.97 1.42 23.17
CA LEU A 25 -4.59 0.18 22.51
C LEU A 25 -4.25 0.48 21.07
N VAL A 26 -3.08 0.05 20.62
CA VAL A 26 -2.62 0.21 19.24
C VAL A 26 -2.33 -1.13 18.60
N ALA A 27 -2.30 -1.18 17.27
CA ALA A 27 -1.81 -2.33 16.51
C ALA A 27 -0.98 -1.85 15.34
N ILE A 28 0.10 -2.58 15.04
CA ILE A 28 1.06 -2.26 13.98
C ILE A 28 1.11 -3.42 12.99
N THR A 29 0.89 -3.16 11.71
CA THR A 29 0.88 -4.17 10.63
C THR A 29 1.67 -3.68 9.42
N GLY A 30 1.77 -4.51 8.37
CA GLY A 30 2.53 -4.18 7.16
C GLY A 30 4.03 -4.45 7.32
N ALA A 31 4.86 -3.49 6.90
CA ALA A 31 6.32 -3.54 6.99
C ALA A 31 6.82 -3.69 8.43
N ASP A 32 7.84 -4.53 8.63
CA ASP A 32 8.59 -4.56 9.89
C ASP A 32 9.59 -3.40 9.90
N LEU A 33 9.23 -2.36 10.63
CA LEU A 33 10.04 -1.16 10.88
C LEU A 33 10.67 -1.17 12.29
N ASP A 34 10.76 -2.34 12.93
CA ASP A 34 11.25 -2.55 14.31
C ASP A 34 10.51 -1.69 15.34
N PRO A 35 9.18 -1.85 15.51
CA PRO A 35 8.42 -1.08 16.49
C PRO A 35 8.89 -1.37 17.92
N ARG A 36 8.95 -0.33 18.74
CA ARG A 36 9.44 -0.39 20.12
C ARG A 36 8.59 0.45 21.07
N VAL A 37 8.23 -0.11 22.21
CA VAL A 37 7.59 0.61 23.32
C VAL A 37 8.62 0.85 24.40
N ASN A 38 8.88 2.11 24.74
CA ASN A 38 9.90 2.51 25.73
C ASN A 38 11.28 1.87 25.46
N GLY A 39 11.65 1.74 24.19
CA GLY A 39 12.91 1.13 23.73
C GLY A 39 12.90 -0.39 23.60
N GLN A 40 11.91 -1.08 24.17
CA GLN A 40 11.77 -2.53 24.09
C GLN A 40 11.02 -2.95 22.82
N ALA A 41 11.44 -4.05 22.19
CA ALA A 41 10.79 -4.55 20.97
C ALA A 41 9.30 -4.83 21.21
N ALA A 42 8.46 -4.39 20.29
CA ALA A 42 7.02 -4.56 20.35
C ALA A 42 6.54 -5.56 19.28
N PRO A 43 5.53 -6.39 19.59
CA PRO A 43 5.02 -7.36 18.63
C PRO A 43 4.21 -6.67 17.52
N MET A 44 4.39 -7.10 16.27
CA MET A 44 3.50 -6.72 15.18
C MET A 44 2.25 -7.61 15.11
N TRP A 45 1.25 -7.18 14.33
CA TRP A 45 0.00 -7.91 14.10
C TRP A 45 -0.76 -8.27 15.37
N THR A 46 -0.53 -7.50 16.43
CA THR A 46 -0.97 -7.77 17.80
C THR A 46 -1.46 -6.47 18.44
N GLY A 47 -2.50 -6.51 19.26
CA GLY A 47 -2.92 -5.39 20.09
C GLY A 47 -1.91 -5.13 21.21
N ILE A 48 -1.34 -3.92 21.24
CA ILE A 48 -0.34 -3.45 22.19
C ILE A 48 -0.99 -2.36 23.06
N PHE A 49 -1.05 -2.61 24.37
CA PHE A 49 -1.47 -1.58 25.31
C PHE A 49 -0.32 -0.60 25.56
N LEU A 50 -0.62 0.70 25.39
CA LEU A 50 0.25 1.80 25.77
C LEU A 50 -0.37 2.48 26.99
N GLY A 51 0.37 2.56 28.08
CA GLY A 51 0.01 3.40 29.22
C GLY A 51 0.24 4.88 28.91
N GLN A 52 -0.41 5.76 29.67
CA GLN A 52 -0.09 7.19 29.62
C GLN A 52 1.42 7.42 29.85
N GLY A 53 2.03 8.19 28.95
CA GLY A 53 3.46 8.50 28.94
C GLY A 53 4.32 7.50 28.16
N ASP A 54 3.78 6.34 27.77
CA ASP A 54 4.52 5.37 26.97
C ASP A 54 4.86 5.95 25.59
N ARG A 55 6.04 5.58 25.11
CA ARG A 55 6.58 6.04 23.84
C ARG A 55 6.67 4.89 22.84
N LEU A 56 5.98 5.04 21.71
CA LEU A 56 6.15 4.18 20.55
C LEU A 56 7.19 4.80 19.60
N THR A 57 8.18 4.00 19.22
CA THR A 57 9.30 4.34 18.33
C THR A 57 9.55 3.21 17.34
N PHE A 58 10.42 3.46 16.35
CA PHE A 58 10.79 2.49 15.32
C PHE A 58 12.30 2.47 15.14
N GLY A 59 12.91 1.29 15.26
CA GLY A 59 14.37 1.12 15.18
C GLY A 59 14.93 1.12 13.76
N GLY A 60 14.07 0.95 12.74
CA GLY A 60 14.45 0.98 11.34
C GLY A 60 13.84 -0.16 10.53
N ARG A 61 13.83 0.00 9.19
CA ARG A 61 13.27 -0.98 8.26
C ARG A 61 14.03 -2.30 8.29
N ARG A 62 13.31 -3.40 8.53
CA ARG A 62 13.75 -4.79 8.36
C ARG A 62 13.15 -5.46 7.12
N ALA A 63 11.86 -5.28 6.87
CA ALA A 63 11.16 -5.87 5.73
C ALA A 63 9.98 -4.99 5.28
N GLY A 64 9.69 -4.98 3.98
CA GLY A 64 8.60 -4.17 3.39
C GLY A 64 8.89 -2.66 3.38
N GLY A 65 7.91 -1.87 2.96
CA GLY A 65 8.06 -0.43 2.74
C GLY A 65 7.05 0.43 3.51
N ARG A 66 5.88 -0.12 3.85
CA ARG A 66 4.79 0.61 4.49
C ARG A 66 4.22 -0.12 5.69
N ALA A 67 4.27 0.50 6.86
CA ALA A 67 3.63 0.00 8.07
C ALA A 67 2.37 0.81 8.36
N TYR A 68 1.40 0.18 9.01
CA TYR A 68 0.13 0.80 9.38
C TYR A 68 -0.05 0.77 10.90
N ILE A 69 -0.39 1.91 11.49
CA ILE A 69 -0.67 2.03 12.94
C ILE A 69 -2.15 2.33 13.11
N ALA A 70 -2.87 1.39 13.73
CA ALA A 70 -4.26 1.57 14.13
C ALA A 70 -4.33 1.86 15.63
N ILE A 71 -5.26 2.73 16.04
CA ILE A 71 -5.58 3.02 17.44
C ILE A 71 -7.02 2.58 17.69
N ALA A 72 -7.29 1.90 18.80
CA ALA A 72 -8.65 1.51 19.18
C ALA A 72 -9.55 2.75 19.29
N GLY A 73 -10.73 2.69 18.68
CA GLY A 73 -11.61 3.86 18.51
C GLY A 73 -11.43 4.57 17.16
N GLY A 74 -10.40 4.23 16.38
CA GLY A 74 -10.10 4.85 15.09
C GLY A 74 -9.48 6.23 15.27
N ILE A 75 -8.80 6.73 14.24
CA ILE A 75 -8.18 8.06 14.27
C ILE A 75 -9.20 9.12 13.86
N GLU A 76 -9.28 10.19 14.64
CA GLU A 76 -10.01 11.40 14.25
C GLU A 76 -9.26 12.10 13.13
N ALA A 77 -9.94 12.35 12.02
CA ALA A 77 -9.36 12.93 10.83
C ALA A 77 -10.39 13.74 10.06
N ASP A 78 -9.93 14.81 9.42
CA ASP A 78 -10.71 15.61 8.50
C ASP A 78 -11.21 14.72 7.36
N ARG A 79 -12.53 14.65 7.20
CA ARG A 79 -13.14 13.92 6.09
C ARG A 79 -13.30 14.84 4.89
N TRP A 80 -12.87 14.35 3.73
CA TRP A 80 -13.08 15.01 2.45
C TRP A 80 -13.67 14.02 1.45
N LEU A 81 -14.77 14.40 0.79
CA LEU A 81 -15.54 13.53 -0.12
C LEU A 81 -15.92 12.17 0.52
N GLY A 82 -16.21 12.16 1.83
CA GLY A 82 -16.61 10.94 2.54
C GLY A 82 -15.46 10.02 2.96
N SER A 83 -14.20 10.37 2.71
CA SER A 83 -13.01 9.62 3.14
C SER A 83 -12.14 10.41 4.12
N ALA A 84 -11.42 9.71 4.99
CA ALA A 84 -10.43 10.26 5.91
C ALA A 84 -8.99 10.17 5.38
N SER A 85 -8.79 9.62 4.17
CA SER A 85 -7.47 9.54 3.55
C SER A 85 -6.91 10.91 3.22
N THR A 86 -5.61 11.12 3.47
CA THR A 86 -4.89 12.32 3.06
C THR A 86 -4.62 12.29 1.56
N ASN A 87 -5.07 13.30 0.82
CA ASN A 87 -4.63 13.56 -0.55
C ASN A 87 -3.65 14.74 -0.52
N LEU A 88 -2.36 14.44 -0.72
CA LEU A 88 -1.29 15.43 -0.64
C LEU A 88 -1.35 16.46 -1.78
N MET A 89 -1.73 16.04 -3.00
CA MET A 89 -1.82 16.95 -4.13
C MET A 89 -2.95 17.98 -3.97
N ALA A 90 -4.09 17.54 -3.45
CA ALA A 90 -5.23 18.42 -3.20
C ALA A 90 -5.11 19.20 -1.87
N ALA A 91 -4.18 18.82 -1.00
CA ALA A 91 -4.09 19.29 0.38
C ALA A 91 -5.43 19.13 1.14
N ARG A 92 -5.98 17.90 1.13
CA ARG A 92 -7.28 17.56 1.72
C ARG A 92 -7.26 16.23 2.48
N GLY A 93 -8.18 16.11 3.44
CA GLY A 93 -8.37 14.88 4.23
C GLY A 93 -7.26 14.64 5.27
N GLY A 94 -7.44 13.62 6.10
CA GLY A 94 -6.46 13.24 7.11
C GLY A 94 -6.27 14.32 8.17
N LEU A 95 -5.03 14.63 8.54
CA LEU A 95 -4.73 15.74 9.44
C LEU A 95 -4.30 16.96 8.61
N HIS A 96 -5.25 17.86 8.35
CA HIS A 96 -5.02 19.11 7.62
C HIS A 96 -4.48 18.95 6.19
N GLY A 97 -4.73 17.80 5.53
CA GLY A 97 -4.34 17.59 4.13
C GLY A 97 -2.85 17.45 3.87
N ARG A 98 -2.05 17.11 4.89
CA ARG A 98 -0.59 17.06 4.78
C ARG A 98 0.00 15.86 5.51
N ASN A 99 1.30 15.65 5.31
CA ASN A 99 2.08 14.75 6.16
C ASN A 99 2.05 15.25 7.62
N LEU A 100 2.08 14.29 8.56
CA LEU A 100 2.26 14.59 9.98
C LEU A 100 3.61 15.27 10.22
N LYS A 101 3.66 16.17 11.20
CA LYS A 101 4.86 16.86 11.64
C LYS A 101 5.02 16.76 13.15
N ALA A 102 6.24 17.01 13.64
CA ALA A 102 6.49 17.08 15.07
C ALA A 102 5.57 18.13 15.74
N GLY A 103 4.97 17.74 16.85
CA GLY A 103 4.02 18.56 17.60
C GLY A 103 2.55 18.39 17.18
N ASP A 104 2.26 17.64 16.11
CA ASP A 104 0.87 17.25 15.82
C ASP A 104 0.35 16.30 16.90
N GLN A 105 -0.92 16.47 17.27
CA GLN A 105 -1.66 15.57 18.16
C GLN A 105 -2.66 14.72 17.36
N ILE A 106 -2.81 13.46 17.75
CA ILE A 106 -3.65 12.49 17.06
C ILE A 106 -4.70 11.99 18.05
N SER A 107 -5.93 12.43 17.85
CA SER A 107 -7.07 12.05 18.68
C SER A 107 -7.72 10.78 18.17
N THR A 108 -8.40 10.06 19.06
CA THR A 108 -9.27 8.96 18.67
C THR A 108 -10.65 9.49 18.28
N ALA A 109 -11.24 8.99 17.20
CA ALA A 109 -12.54 9.44 16.71
C ALA A 109 -13.69 9.16 17.69
N ARG A 110 -13.52 8.21 18.61
CA ARG A 110 -14.49 7.79 19.62
C ARG A 110 -13.80 6.97 20.70
N GLU A 111 -14.48 6.81 21.82
CA GLU A 111 -14.07 5.84 22.83
C GLU A 111 -14.10 4.41 22.28
N ALA A 112 -13.19 3.57 22.76
CA ALA A 112 -13.14 2.17 22.37
C ALA A 112 -14.42 1.45 22.82
N THR A 113 -15.16 0.88 21.87
CA THR A 113 -16.45 0.21 22.12
C THR A 113 -16.33 -1.17 22.77
N ARG A 114 -15.10 -1.67 22.95
CA ARG A 114 -14.80 -2.95 23.60
C ARG A 114 -13.60 -2.76 24.54
N PRO A 115 -13.54 -3.53 25.64
CA PRO A 115 -12.36 -3.56 26.49
C PRO A 115 -11.12 -3.81 25.65
N ALA A 116 -10.07 -3.03 25.90
CA ALA A 116 -8.79 -3.23 25.26
C ALA A 116 -8.19 -4.58 25.70
N VAL A 117 -8.38 -5.63 24.91
CA VAL A 117 -7.73 -6.91 25.19
C VAL A 117 -6.37 -6.92 24.48
N SER A 118 -5.34 -6.61 25.26
CA SER A 118 -3.94 -6.73 24.83
C SER A 118 -3.63 -8.18 24.44
N GLY A 119 -2.80 -8.39 23.42
CA GLY A 119 -2.35 -9.72 23.00
C GLY A 119 -3.23 -10.47 22.00
N HIS A 120 -4.43 -9.95 21.65
CA HIS A 120 -5.12 -10.45 20.46
C HIS A 120 -4.28 -10.16 19.22
N HIS A 121 -4.07 -11.18 18.40
CA HIS A 121 -3.22 -11.10 17.23
C HIS A 121 -3.88 -11.75 16.02
N LEU A 122 -3.50 -11.28 14.84
CA LEU A 122 -3.82 -11.98 13.60
C LEU A 122 -2.93 -13.24 13.53
N ILE A 123 -3.54 -14.40 13.37
CA ILE A 123 -2.81 -15.66 13.22
C ILE A 123 -1.87 -15.59 12.02
N GLU A 124 -0.67 -16.17 12.16
CA GLU A 124 0.42 -15.99 11.21
C GLU A 124 0.05 -16.38 9.78
N ARG A 125 -0.70 -17.47 9.60
CA ARG A 125 -1.14 -17.95 8.27
C ARG A 125 -2.03 -16.97 7.50
N LEU A 126 -2.67 -16.02 8.18
CA LEU A 126 -3.52 -14.99 7.57
C LEU A 126 -2.76 -13.67 7.33
N ARG A 127 -1.50 -13.59 7.77
CA ARG A 127 -0.67 -12.41 7.52
C ARG A 127 -0.19 -12.47 6.07
N PRO A 128 -0.29 -11.36 5.32
CA PRO A 128 0.27 -11.31 3.97
C PRO A 128 1.76 -11.62 3.98
N GLN A 129 2.20 -12.43 3.02
CA GLN A 129 3.60 -12.76 2.82
C GLN A 129 4.20 -11.78 1.83
N TYR A 130 5.10 -10.91 2.31
CA TYR A 130 5.68 -9.84 1.51
C TYR A 130 7.06 -10.18 0.90
N PHE A 131 7.52 -11.43 1.02
CA PHE A 131 8.82 -11.84 0.49
C PHE A 131 8.77 -12.24 -0.99
N ASP A 132 7.59 -12.59 -1.51
CA ASP A 132 7.37 -12.85 -2.93
C ASP A 132 6.86 -11.58 -3.60
N HIS A 133 7.66 -11.01 -4.49
CA HIS A 133 7.35 -9.79 -5.22
C HIS A 133 6.68 -10.06 -6.58
N THR A 134 6.09 -11.25 -6.75
CA THR A 134 5.31 -11.58 -7.93
C THR A 134 3.96 -10.85 -7.91
N LEU A 135 3.73 -10.00 -8.90
CA LEU A 135 2.48 -9.29 -9.10
C LEU A 135 1.65 -9.99 -10.19
N HIS A 136 0.54 -10.61 -9.79
CA HIS A 136 -0.39 -11.18 -10.75
C HIS A 136 -1.08 -10.07 -11.53
N ALA A 137 -1.13 -10.17 -12.85
CA ALA A 137 -1.71 -9.16 -13.73
C ALA A 137 -2.47 -9.77 -14.90
N ILE A 138 -3.57 -9.12 -15.29
CA ILE A 138 -4.31 -9.42 -16.52
C ILE A 138 -3.70 -8.58 -17.64
N ALA A 139 -3.42 -9.18 -18.79
CA ALA A 139 -2.99 -8.45 -19.97
C ALA A 139 -4.09 -7.51 -20.50
N GLY A 140 -3.71 -6.27 -20.82
CA GLY A 140 -4.57 -5.29 -21.48
C GLY A 140 -5.06 -4.15 -20.58
N PRO A 141 -5.94 -3.29 -21.13
CA PRO A 141 -6.68 -3.48 -22.40
C PRO A 141 -5.85 -3.25 -23.68
N HIS A 142 -4.70 -2.58 -23.62
CA HIS A 142 -3.91 -2.21 -24.80
C HIS A 142 -2.75 -3.17 -25.10
N VAL A 143 -2.79 -4.41 -24.60
CA VAL A 143 -1.68 -5.38 -24.77
C VAL A 143 -1.35 -5.67 -26.23
N LYS A 144 -2.32 -5.56 -27.15
CA LYS A 144 -2.09 -5.74 -28.60
C LYS A 144 -1.14 -4.70 -29.20
N ARG A 145 -0.83 -3.62 -28.47
CA ARG A 145 0.19 -2.65 -28.87
C ARG A 145 1.61 -3.15 -28.59
N LEU A 146 1.78 -4.14 -27.72
CA LEU A 146 3.04 -4.87 -27.60
C LEU A 146 3.09 -5.95 -28.68
N ASP A 147 4.25 -6.09 -29.32
CA ASP A 147 4.54 -7.26 -30.13
C ASP A 147 4.80 -8.50 -29.23
N ALA A 148 5.03 -9.65 -29.86
CA ALA A 148 5.27 -10.90 -29.12
C ALA A 148 6.50 -10.79 -28.20
N GLN A 149 7.54 -10.06 -28.62
CA GLN A 149 8.73 -9.83 -27.81
C GLN A 149 8.43 -8.96 -26.59
N GLY A 150 7.73 -7.84 -26.76
CA GLY A 150 7.34 -6.93 -25.69
C GLY A 150 6.42 -7.59 -24.66
N ARG A 151 5.47 -8.43 -25.12
CA ARG A 151 4.65 -9.24 -24.20
C ARG A 151 5.50 -10.27 -23.44
N GLY A 152 6.44 -10.93 -24.13
CA GLY A 152 7.38 -11.85 -23.51
C GLY A 152 8.27 -11.18 -22.45
N LEU A 153 8.72 -9.95 -22.70
CA LEU A 153 9.47 -9.15 -21.74
C LEU A 153 8.62 -8.76 -20.53
N LEU A 154 7.40 -8.27 -20.75
CA LEU A 154 6.52 -7.83 -19.66
C LEU A 154 6.26 -8.95 -18.63
N PHE A 155 6.03 -10.19 -19.08
CA PHE A 155 5.66 -11.30 -18.21
C PHE A 155 6.77 -12.33 -17.98
N GLY A 156 7.98 -12.06 -18.48
CA GLY A 156 9.12 -12.98 -18.39
C GLY A 156 10.40 -12.34 -17.88
N ALA A 157 10.46 -11.01 -17.73
CA ALA A 157 11.61 -10.31 -17.18
C ALA A 157 11.31 -9.74 -15.79
N THR A 158 12.38 -9.57 -15.03
CA THR A 158 12.36 -8.88 -13.74
C THR A 158 12.53 -7.38 -13.93
N PHE A 159 11.71 -6.63 -13.21
CA PHE A 159 11.74 -5.18 -13.15
C PHE A 159 12.18 -4.72 -11.77
N LYS A 160 12.71 -3.50 -11.68
CA LYS A 160 13.18 -2.91 -10.44
C LYS A 160 12.45 -1.60 -10.16
N VAL A 161 11.99 -1.39 -8.94
CA VAL A 161 11.35 -0.12 -8.56
C VAL A 161 12.40 0.99 -8.58
N SER A 162 12.16 2.03 -9.38
CA SER A 162 13.10 3.16 -9.50
C SER A 162 13.03 4.10 -8.30
N ARG A 163 13.95 5.07 -8.25
CA ARG A 163 13.97 6.12 -7.21
C ARG A 163 12.86 7.16 -7.33
N GLU A 164 12.15 7.20 -8.46
CA GLU A 164 11.03 8.11 -8.70
C GLU A 164 9.69 7.53 -8.21
N ALA A 165 9.71 6.39 -7.51
CA ALA A 165 8.50 5.75 -7.00
C ALA A 165 7.87 6.52 -5.84
N ASP A 166 6.56 6.77 -5.95
CA ASP A 166 5.76 7.43 -4.91
C ASP A 166 4.35 6.80 -4.81
N ARG A 167 3.42 7.49 -4.14
CA ARG A 167 2.03 7.03 -4.00
C ARG A 167 1.21 7.17 -5.29
N MET A 168 1.66 7.94 -6.28
CA MET A 168 0.99 8.07 -7.57
C MET A 168 1.33 6.89 -8.48
N GLY A 169 2.60 6.48 -8.52
CA GLY A 169 3.03 5.40 -9.39
C GLY A 169 4.47 4.96 -9.17
N TYR A 170 4.77 3.73 -9.57
CA TYR A 170 6.11 3.18 -9.60
C TYR A 170 6.60 3.13 -11.04
N ARG A 171 7.59 3.96 -11.35
CA ARG A 171 8.39 3.80 -12.55
C ARG A 171 9.35 2.62 -12.36
N LEU A 172 9.38 1.72 -13.34
CA LEU A 172 10.10 0.45 -13.26
C LEU A 172 11.32 0.44 -14.17
N ASP A 173 12.50 0.25 -13.61
CA ASP A 173 13.74 0.00 -14.35
C ASP A 173 13.78 -1.46 -14.84
N GLY A 174 14.33 -1.69 -16.04
CA GLY A 174 14.33 -2.99 -16.69
C GLY A 174 14.21 -2.89 -18.21
N PRO A 175 13.82 -3.98 -18.90
CA PRO A 175 13.63 -3.98 -20.34
C PRO A 175 12.65 -2.90 -20.80
N ARG A 176 12.95 -2.28 -21.94
CA ARG A 176 12.05 -1.31 -22.57
C ARG A 176 11.01 -2.05 -23.40
N LEU A 177 9.75 -1.69 -23.21
CA LEU A 177 8.62 -2.25 -23.94
C LEU A 177 8.26 -1.32 -25.10
N ALA A 178 8.44 -1.78 -26.33
CA ALA A 178 8.01 -1.03 -27.50
C ALA A 178 6.49 -1.19 -27.68
N THR A 179 5.76 -0.07 -27.70
CA THR A 179 4.32 -0.04 -28.00
C THR A 179 4.07 0.57 -29.38
N SER A 180 3.26 -0.08 -30.19
CA SER A 180 2.84 0.41 -31.51
C SER A 180 1.62 1.33 -31.45
N GLY A 181 1.43 2.08 -32.54
CA GLY A 181 0.31 2.98 -32.78
C GLY A 181 0.50 4.39 -32.22
N GLU A 182 -0.45 5.27 -32.54
CA GLU A 182 -0.43 6.67 -32.12
C GLU A 182 -0.84 6.84 -30.64
N GLU A 183 -0.64 8.06 -30.13
CA GLU A 183 -1.12 8.50 -28.82
C GLU A 183 -2.61 8.20 -28.63
N LEU A 184 -2.97 7.73 -27.44
CA LEU A 184 -4.38 7.50 -27.10
C LEU A 184 -5.00 8.81 -26.60
N LEU A 185 -6.26 9.02 -26.96
CA LEU A 185 -7.10 9.98 -26.23
C LEU A 185 -7.12 9.61 -24.75
N SER A 186 -7.22 10.62 -23.88
CA SER A 186 -7.24 10.37 -22.43
C SER A 186 -8.45 9.52 -22.05
N PHE A 187 -8.20 8.48 -21.25
CA PHE A 187 -9.22 7.56 -20.73
C PHE A 187 -9.05 7.37 -19.23
N GLY A 188 -10.08 6.84 -18.57
CA GLY A 188 -10.09 6.60 -17.13
C GLY A 188 -9.08 5.52 -16.72
N LEU A 189 -8.32 5.80 -15.66
CA LEU A 189 -7.30 4.90 -15.12
C LEU A 189 -7.71 4.35 -13.77
N THR A 190 -7.08 3.25 -13.38
CA THR A 190 -7.26 2.62 -12.07
C THR A 190 -5.90 2.26 -11.48
N ALA A 191 -5.81 2.21 -10.15
CA ALA A 191 -4.67 1.63 -9.46
C ALA A 191 -4.45 0.19 -9.96
N GLY A 192 -3.18 -0.20 -10.09
CA GLY A 192 -2.77 -1.47 -10.68
C GLY A 192 -2.56 -1.42 -12.20
N ALA A 193 -3.03 -0.40 -12.92
CA ALA A 193 -2.74 -0.28 -14.34
C ALA A 193 -1.24 -0.11 -14.59
N VAL A 194 -0.70 -0.85 -15.55
CA VAL A 194 0.69 -0.78 -16.01
C VAL A 194 0.73 -0.01 -17.33
N GLN A 195 1.09 1.26 -17.26
CA GLN A 195 1.24 2.14 -18.41
C GLN A 195 2.63 2.04 -19.03
N VAL A 196 2.73 2.18 -20.34
CA VAL A 196 4.01 2.25 -21.06
C VAL A 196 4.05 3.53 -21.90
N PRO A 197 4.79 4.57 -21.47
CA PRO A 197 5.05 5.76 -22.27
C PRO A 197 5.95 5.46 -23.48
N HIS A 198 6.13 6.44 -24.38
CA HIS A 198 6.99 6.32 -25.58
C HIS A 198 8.43 5.86 -25.28
N GLY A 199 8.99 6.20 -24.11
CA GLY A 199 10.31 5.73 -23.67
C GLY A 199 10.38 4.24 -23.33
N GLY A 200 9.26 3.52 -23.40
CA GLY A 200 9.14 2.08 -23.17
C GLY A 200 9.30 1.65 -21.71
N GLN A 201 9.42 2.59 -20.77
CA GLN A 201 9.58 2.29 -19.36
C GLN A 201 8.22 2.09 -18.67
N PRO A 202 7.92 0.90 -18.12
CA PRO A 202 6.63 0.67 -17.47
C PRO A 202 6.43 1.53 -16.22
N ILE A 203 5.19 1.96 -16.00
CA ILE A 203 4.75 2.67 -14.80
C ILE A 203 3.54 1.92 -14.22
N LEU A 204 3.69 1.38 -13.02
CA LEU A 204 2.59 0.79 -12.25
C LEU A 204 1.86 1.89 -11.46
N LEU A 205 0.58 2.10 -11.74
CA LEU A 205 -0.22 3.11 -11.04
C LEU A 205 -0.60 2.67 -9.63
N MET A 206 -0.41 3.56 -8.65
CA MET A 206 -0.62 3.31 -7.22
C MET A 206 -1.79 4.12 -6.67
N ALA A 207 -2.00 4.16 -5.35
CA ALA A 207 -3.24 4.67 -4.74
C ALA A 207 -3.61 6.12 -5.11
N ASP A 208 -2.63 7.00 -5.33
CA ASP A 208 -2.83 8.42 -5.63
C ASP A 208 -2.69 8.73 -7.13
N HIS A 209 -2.81 7.71 -7.98
CA HIS A 209 -2.66 7.86 -9.43
C HIS A 209 -3.59 8.92 -10.03
N GLN A 210 -3.17 9.51 -11.14
CA GLN A 210 -4.01 10.40 -11.96
C GLN A 210 -5.26 9.68 -12.47
N THR A 211 -6.40 10.37 -12.48
CA THR A 211 -7.70 9.77 -12.85
C THR A 211 -7.82 9.47 -14.34
N ALA A 212 -7.07 10.18 -15.19
CA ALA A 212 -7.06 9.96 -16.63
C ALA A 212 -5.66 10.13 -17.22
N GLY A 213 -5.39 9.47 -18.34
CA GLY A 213 -4.14 9.62 -19.09
C GLY A 213 -4.20 8.98 -20.47
N GLY A 214 -3.19 9.27 -21.30
CA GLY A 214 -3.12 8.83 -22.71
C GLY A 214 -2.08 7.75 -23.01
N TYR A 215 -1.39 7.21 -21.99
CA TYR A 215 -0.42 6.13 -22.20
C TYR A 215 -1.11 4.76 -22.28
N PRO A 216 -0.68 3.86 -23.19
CA PRO A 216 -1.24 2.53 -23.31
C PRO A 216 -1.05 1.73 -22.01
N VAL A 217 -2.15 1.18 -21.52
CA VAL A 217 -2.18 0.21 -20.41
C VAL A 217 -2.02 -1.19 -20.96
N VAL A 218 -0.84 -1.80 -20.75
CA VAL A 218 -0.48 -3.11 -21.31
C VAL A 218 -0.83 -4.28 -20.41
N ALA A 219 -1.01 -4.03 -19.12
CA ALA A 219 -1.51 -4.97 -18.14
C ALA A 219 -2.19 -4.23 -16.97
N THR A 220 -3.00 -4.95 -16.20
CA THR A 220 -3.60 -4.47 -14.95
C THR A 220 -3.31 -5.46 -13.84
N VAL A 221 -2.57 -5.03 -12.82
CA VAL A 221 -2.30 -5.81 -11.61
C VAL A 221 -3.60 -6.08 -10.87
N VAL A 222 -3.76 -7.33 -10.44
CA VAL A 222 -4.93 -7.78 -9.70
C VAL A 222 -4.95 -7.12 -8.33
N SER A 223 -6.13 -6.73 -7.86
CA SER A 223 -6.31 -6.08 -6.55
C SER A 223 -5.69 -6.86 -5.38
N ALA A 224 -5.74 -8.20 -5.41
CA ALA A 224 -5.10 -9.07 -4.42
C ALA A 224 -3.56 -9.00 -4.40
N SER A 225 -2.92 -8.57 -5.51
CA SER A 225 -1.47 -8.32 -5.58
C SER A 225 -1.09 -6.89 -5.20
N MET A 226 -2.04 -5.95 -5.09
CA MET A 226 -1.74 -4.56 -4.75
C MET A 226 -1.12 -4.37 -3.34
N PRO A 227 -1.51 -5.13 -2.29
CA PRO A 227 -0.82 -5.08 -1.00
C PRO A 227 0.66 -5.45 -1.08
N ILE A 228 1.04 -6.37 -1.99
CA ILE A 228 2.44 -6.74 -2.24
C ILE A 228 3.16 -5.57 -2.91
N ALA A 229 2.57 -5.00 -3.97
CA ALA A 229 3.13 -3.81 -4.62
C ALA A 229 3.31 -2.64 -3.64
N ALA A 230 2.36 -2.43 -2.72
CA ALA A 230 2.45 -1.40 -1.69
C ALA A 230 3.61 -1.61 -0.69
N GLN A 231 4.27 -2.78 -0.65
CA GLN A 231 5.44 -3.01 0.18
C GLN A 231 6.78 -2.78 -0.53
N LEU A 232 6.78 -2.70 -1.86
CA LEU A 232 7.99 -2.48 -2.62
C LEU A 232 8.55 -1.07 -2.39
N VAL A 233 9.88 -0.99 -2.33
CA VAL A 233 10.65 0.25 -2.18
C VAL A 233 11.65 0.40 -3.33
N PRO A 234 12.17 1.62 -3.59
CA PRO A 234 13.22 1.79 -4.60
C PRO A 234 14.36 0.81 -4.40
N GLY A 235 14.68 0.07 -5.46
CA GLY A 235 15.69 -0.98 -5.41
C GLY A 235 15.13 -2.40 -5.37
N ASP A 236 13.89 -2.61 -4.94
CA ASP A 236 13.27 -3.93 -4.94
C ASP A 236 12.98 -4.40 -6.36
N GLU A 237 13.17 -5.70 -6.57
CA GLU A 237 12.82 -6.40 -7.80
C GLU A 237 11.40 -6.93 -7.72
N LEU A 238 10.71 -6.98 -8.86
CA LEU A 238 9.36 -7.54 -9.01
C LEU A 238 9.20 -8.20 -10.37
N ASP A 239 8.33 -9.21 -10.41
CA ASP A 239 7.96 -9.92 -11.63
C ASP A 239 6.46 -9.79 -11.87
N PHE A 240 6.05 -9.61 -13.12
CA PHE A 240 4.63 -9.71 -13.48
C PHE A 240 4.29 -11.14 -13.89
N LYS A 241 3.24 -11.70 -13.28
CA LYS A 241 2.69 -13.01 -13.67
C LYS A 241 1.37 -12.84 -14.40
N GLU A 242 1.35 -13.20 -15.68
CA GLU A 242 0.09 -13.21 -16.43
C GLU A 242 -0.90 -14.23 -15.86
N VAL A 243 -2.13 -13.79 -15.64
CA VAL A 243 -3.24 -14.63 -15.13
C VAL A 243 -4.53 -14.39 -15.92
N THR A 244 -5.41 -15.40 -15.93
CA THR A 244 -6.75 -15.28 -16.50
C THR A 244 -7.68 -14.53 -15.55
N LEU A 245 -8.80 -14.01 -16.09
CA LEU A 245 -9.83 -13.39 -15.28
C LEU A 245 -10.39 -14.35 -14.22
N GLU A 246 -10.60 -15.64 -14.54
CA GLU A 246 -11.08 -16.60 -13.54
C GLU A 246 -10.08 -16.74 -12.38
N ARG A 247 -8.77 -16.81 -12.70
CA ARG A 247 -7.73 -16.88 -11.67
C ARG A 247 -7.72 -15.62 -10.80
N CYS A 248 -7.96 -14.44 -11.38
CA CYS A 248 -8.07 -13.19 -10.62
C CYS A 248 -9.23 -13.23 -9.62
N CYS A 249 -10.40 -13.70 -10.05
CA CYS A 249 -11.56 -13.85 -9.18
C CYS A 249 -11.26 -14.79 -8.00
N LEU A 250 -10.57 -15.91 -8.24
CA LEU A 250 -10.17 -16.84 -7.18
C LEU A 250 -9.20 -16.22 -6.18
N LEU A 251 -8.19 -15.47 -6.65
CA LEU A 251 -7.24 -14.76 -5.79
C LEU A 251 -7.94 -13.70 -4.93
N TYR A 252 -8.93 -13.01 -5.50
CA TYR A 252 -9.70 -12.01 -4.77
C TYR A 252 -10.60 -12.63 -3.70
N THR A 253 -11.30 -13.74 -4.02
CA THR A 253 -12.18 -14.38 -3.04
C THR A 253 -11.42 -15.07 -1.92
N SER A 254 -10.25 -15.65 -2.19
CA SER A 254 -9.39 -16.20 -1.14
C SER A 254 -8.92 -15.11 -0.18
N ASP A 255 -8.40 -13.99 -0.71
CA ASP A 255 -7.96 -12.85 0.11
C ASP A 255 -9.14 -12.25 0.90
N ALA A 256 -10.32 -12.09 0.28
CA ALA A 256 -11.51 -11.58 0.96
C ALA A 256 -12.11 -12.54 1.99
N ALA A 257 -11.89 -13.86 1.85
CA ALA A 257 -12.29 -14.84 2.85
C ALA A 257 -11.33 -14.80 4.05
N ASP A 258 -10.03 -14.71 3.79
CA ASP A 258 -8.99 -14.62 4.82
C ASP A 258 -9.10 -13.33 5.65
N ARG A 259 -9.53 -12.21 5.07
CA ARG A 259 -9.81 -10.96 5.81
C ARG A 259 -11.03 -11.02 6.72
N ARG A 260 -11.96 -11.94 6.49
CA ARG A 260 -13.24 -12.06 7.23
C ARG A 260 -13.23 -13.09 8.35
N GLY A 261 -12.22 -13.96 8.42
CA GLY A 261 -12.03 -14.99 9.45
C GLY A 261 -11.17 -14.50 10.61
#